data_AF-A0A532ARR5-F1
#
_entry.id   AF-A0A532ARR5-F1
#
_cell.length_a   1.000
_cell.length_b   1.000
_cell.length_c   1.000
_cell.angle_alpha   90.00
_cell.angle_beta   90.00
_cell.angle_gamma   90.00
#
_symmetry.space_group_name_H-M   'P 1'
#
loop_
_entity.id
_entity.type
_entity.pdbx_description
1 polymer ?
#
loop_
_entity_poly.entity_id
_entity_poly.type
_entity_poly.pdbx_seq_one_letter_code
_entity_poly.pdbx_strand_id
1 'polypeptide(L)' 'MSQTTETAIKLLERLPEEAQVQVLEALRQLVVEANDNEQWDELFGRSQNFLAAAARKARAEVTAGNATPMDFDKL' A
#
# COMPACT_ATOMS: atom_id res chain seq x y z
N MET A 1 -14.06 8.94 -19.82
CA MET A 1 -12.69 9.16 -19.29
C MET A 1 -12.67 10.49 -18.54
N SER A 2 -11.79 10.67 -17.55
CA SER A 2 -11.63 11.97 -16.90
C SER A 2 -10.71 12.87 -17.75
N GLN A 3 -10.81 14.19 -17.55
CA GLN A 3 -9.90 15.17 -18.19
C GLN A 3 -8.42 14.85 -17.91
N THR A 4 -8.13 14.31 -16.72
CA THR A 4 -6.79 13.88 -16.32
C THR A 4 -6.30 12.70 -17.17
N THR A 5 -7.14 11.68 -17.37
CA THR A 5 -6.78 10.52 -18.21
C THR A 5 -6.57 10.92 -19.67
N GLU A 6 -7.42 11.79 -20.22
CA GLU A 6 -7.26 12.29 -21.59
C GLU A 6 -5.97 13.10 -21.77
N THR A 7 -5.60 13.91 -20.77
CA THR A 7 -4.37 14.68 -20.79
C THR A 7 -3.14 13.76 -20.73
N ALA A 8 -3.17 12.73 -19.88
CA ALA A 8 -2.09 11.76 -19.76
C ALA A 8 -1.84 11.01 -21.08
N ILE A 9 -2.90 10.58 -21.78
CA ILE A 9 -2.78 9.92 -23.09
C ILE A 9 -2.15 10.85 -24.12
N LYS A 10 -2.61 12.10 -24.22
CA LYS A 10 -2.04 13.09 -25.16
C LYS A 10 -0.57 13.40 -24.88
N LEU A 11 -0.13 13.30 -23.62
CA LEU A 11 1.28 13.47 -23.27
C LEU A 11 2.10 12.26 -23.71
N LEU A 12 1.58 11.05 -23.54
CA LEU A 12 2.22 9.81 -24.01
C LEU A 12 2.36 9.78 -25.54
N GLU A 13 1.32 10.16 -26.27
CA GLU A 13 1.32 10.18 -27.75
C GLU A 13 2.40 11.10 -28.36
N ARG A 14 2.90 12.08 -27.60
CA ARG A 14 3.96 13.00 -28.05
C ARG A 14 5.37 12.43 -27.92
N LEU A 15 5.53 11.30 -27.25
CA LEU A 15 6.81 10.66 -27.04
C LEU A 15 7.15 9.70 -28.20
N PRO A 16 8.45 9.48 -28.50
CA PRO A 16 8.87 8.35 -29.33
C PRO A 16 8.38 7.02 -28.75
N GLU A 17 8.12 6.04 -29.60
CA GLU A 17 7.55 4.74 -29.19
C GLU A 17 8.35 4.04 -28.08
N GLU A 18 9.68 4.07 -28.17
CA GLU A 18 10.57 3.51 -27.14
C GLU A 18 10.37 4.18 -25.77
N ALA A 19 10.16 5.50 -25.75
CA ALA A 19 9.90 6.25 -24.53
C ALA A 19 8.46 5.99 -24.01
N GLN A 20 7.49 5.75 -24.90
CA GLN A 20 6.14 5.35 -24.48
C GLN A 20 6.15 4.02 -23.71
N VAL A 21 6.93 3.04 -24.18
CA VAL A 21 7.09 1.74 -23.50
C VAL A 21 7.72 1.91 -22.12
N GLN A 22 8.76 2.73 -22.00
CA GLN A 22 9.41 3.00 -20.71
C GLN A 22 8.46 3.67 -19.72
N VAL A 23 7.68 4.66 -20.17
CA VAL A 23 6.71 5.34 -19.31
C VAL A 23 5.56 4.41 -18.92
N LEU A 24 5.10 3.54 -19.83
CA LEU A 24 4.05 2.56 -19.53
C LEU A 24 4.46 1.62 -18.40
N GLU A 25 5.71 1.16 -18.39
CA GLU A 25 6.20 0.28 -17.33
C GLU A 25 6.26 0.98 -15.97
N ALA A 26 6.72 2.24 -15.93
CA ALA A 26 6.68 3.05 -14.71
C ALA A 26 5.25 3.30 -14.23
N LEU A 27 4.31 3.58 -15.15
CA LEU A 27 2.90 3.77 -14.82
C LEU A 27 2.25 2.50 -14.26
N ARG A 28 2.64 1.31 -14.74
CA ARG A 28 2.13 0.04 -14.20
C ARG A 28 2.46 -0.08 -12.71
N GLN A 29 3.71 0.20 -12.33
CA GLN A 29 4.12 0.15 -10.92
C GLN A 29 3.34 1.16 -10.06
N LEU A 30 3.19 2.40 -10.55
CA LEU A 30 2.44 3.45 -9.85
C LEU A 30 0.97 3.08 -9.64
N VAL A 31 0.33 2.42 -10.61
CA VAL A 31 -1.06 1.97 -10.49
C VAL A 31 -1.19 0.87 -9.43
N VAL A 32 -0.26 -0.08 -9.41
CA VAL A 32 -0.26 -1.15 -8.38
C VAL A 32 -0.11 -0.54 -7.00
N GLU A 33 0.87 0.33 -6.80
CA GLU A 33 1.10 1.00 -5.51
C GLU A 33 -0.10 1.85 -5.07
N ALA A 34 -0.73 2.59 -6.00
CA ALA A 34 -1.91 3.39 -5.68
C ALA A 34 -3.09 2.52 -5.23
N ASN A 35 -3.33 1.40 -5.93
CA ASN A 35 -4.41 0.48 -5.58
C ASN A 35 -4.14 -0.24 -4.26
N ASP A 36 -2.90 -0.66 -4.01
CA ASP A 36 -2.51 -1.31 -2.75
C ASP A 36 -2.67 -0.35 -1.56
N ASN A 37 -2.28 0.92 -1.74
CA ASN A 37 -2.48 1.95 -0.72
C ASN A 37 -3.97 2.21 -0.42
N GLU A 38 -4.82 2.26 -1.46
CA GLU A 38 -6.26 2.42 -1.28
C GLU A 38 -6.87 1.23 -0.52
N GLN A 39 -6.47 0.00 -0.87
CA GLN A 39 -6.89 -1.20 -0.15
C GLN A 39 -6.41 -1.18 1.30
N TRP A 40 -5.18 -0.76 1.55
CA TRP A 40 -4.64 -0.61 2.90
C TRP A 40 -5.44 0.39 3.72
N ASP A 41 -5.75 1.57 3.16
CA ASP A 41 -6.52 2.59 3.85
C ASP A 41 -7.94 2.12 4.20
N GLU A 42 -8.60 1.40 3.29
CA GLU A 42 -9.92 0.81 3.54
C GLU A 42 -9.88 -0.23 4.68
N LEU A 43 -8.94 -1.17 4.60
CA LEU A 43 -8.79 -2.24 5.59
C LEU A 43 -8.38 -1.67 6.95
N PHE A 44 -7.44 -0.72 6.97
CA PHE A 44 -7.00 -0.06 8.18
C PHE A 44 -8.13 0.76 8.80
N GLY A 45 -8.85 1.56 8.01
CA GLY A 45 -9.98 2.36 8.47
C GLY A 45 -11.05 1.53 9.18
N ARG A 46 -11.31 0.30 8.71
CA ARG A 46 -12.26 -0.63 9.33
C ARG A 46 -11.73 -1.34 10.57
N SER A 47 -10.40 -1.42 10.74
CA SER A 47 -9.76 -2.23 11.79
C SER A 47 -9.15 -1.42 12.94
N GLN A 48 -9.15 -0.08 12.89
CA GLN A 48 -8.46 0.78 13.87
C GLN A 48 -8.81 0.45 15.33
N ASN A 49 -10.09 0.28 15.66
CA ASN A 49 -10.54 -0.02 17.02
C ASN A 49 -10.04 -1.39 17.50
N PHE A 50 -10.10 -2.39 16.61
CA PHE A 50 -9.60 -3.73 16.89
C PHE A 50 -8.08 -3.72 17.11
N LEU A 51 -7.33 -3.05 16.22
CA LEU A 51 -5.88 -2.91 16.34
C LEU A 51 -5.49 -2.18 17.62
N ALA A 52 -6.20 -1.11 17.99
CA ALA A 52 -5.96 -0.40 19.24
C ALA A 52 -6.20 -1.29 20.47
N ALA A 53 -7.28 -2.09 20.48
CA ALA A 53 -7.56 -3.03 21.56
C ALA A 53 -6.51 -4.15 21.63
N ALA A 54 -6.12 -4.72 20.49
CA ALA A 54 -5.08 -5.74 20.39
C ALA A 54 -3.73 -5.21 20.90
N ALA A 55 -3.35 -3.99 20.50
CA ALA A 55 -2.12 -3.35 20.97
C ALA A 55 -2.12 -3.11 22.48
N ARG A 56 -3.24 -2.66 23.06
CA ARG A 56 -3.37 -2.51 24.53
C ARG A 56 -3.23 -3.86 25.23
N LYS A 57 -3.88 -4.90 24.72
CA LYS A 57 -3.79 -6.25 25.25
C LYS A 57 -2.35 -6.77 25.21
N ALA A 58 -1.68 -6.67 24.07
CA ALA A 58 -0.29 -7.09 23.93
C ALA A 58 0.64 -6.38 24.94
N ARG A 59 0.46 -5.06 25.14
CA ARG A 59 1.23 -4.31 26.16
C ARG A 59 0.96 -4.78 27.59
N ALA A 60 -0.28 -5.14 27.91
CA ALA A 60 -0.64 -5.69 29.21
C ALA A 60 0.01 -7.06 29.43
N GLU A 61 0.00 -7.93 28.42
CA GLU A 61 0.63 -9.26 28.47
C GLU A 61 2.16 -9.18 28.62
N VAL A 62 2.81 -8.22 27.94
CA VAL A 62 4.24 -7.94 28.13
C VAL A 62 4.52 -7.51 29.58
N THR A 63 3.74 -6.56 30.12
CA THR A 63 3.91 -6.10 31.51
C THR A 63 3.67 -7.20 32.53
N ALA A 64 2.73 -8.12 32.23
CA ALA A 64 2.43 -9.27 33.07
C ALA A 64 3.49 -10.39 32.99
N GLY A 65 4.50 -10.26 32.13
CA GLY A 65 5.53 -11.28 31.93
C GLY A 65 5.08 -12.47 31.08
N ASN A 66 3.94 -12.37 30.41
CA ASN A 66 3.37 -13.45 29.59
C ASN A 66 3.85 -13.44 28.13
N ALA A 67 4.63 -12.43 27.73
CA ALA A 67 5.11 -12.30 26.36
C ALA A 67 6.47 -13.00 26.17
N THR A 68 6.62 -13.70 25.04
CA THR A 68 7.90 -14.24 24.58
C THR A 68 8.46 -13.39 23.44
N PRO A 69 9.79 -13.18 23.36
CA PRO A 69 10.41 -12.53 22.19
C PRO A 69 10.05 -13.25 20.89
N MET A 70 9.87 -12.47 19.82
CA MET A 70 9.63 -13.00 18.48
C MET A 70 10.88 -13.73 18.00
N ASP A 71 10.70 -14.97 17.57
CA ASP A 71 11.77 -15.81 17.03
C ASP A 71 11.76 -15.71 15.50
N PHE A 72 12.66 -14.91 14.95
CA PHE A 72 12.71 -14.62 13.52
C PHE A 72 13.18 -15.80 12.68
N ASP A 73 13.83 -16.81 13.28
CA ASP A 73 14.29 -18.01 12.59
C ASP A 73 13.14 -19.01 12.32
N LYS A 74 11.93 -18.72 12.86
CA LYS A 74 10.72 -19.55 12.71
C LYS A 74 9.63 -18.92 11.86
N LEU A 75 9.91 -17.79 11.20
CA LEU A 75 8.97 -17.08 10.34
C LEU A 75 8.99 -17.55 8.89
#